data_AF-A0A4Q2V0W1-F1
#
_entry.id   AF-A0A4Q2V0W1-F1
#
_cell.length_a   1.000
_cell.length_b   1.000
_cell.length_c   1.000
_cell.angle_alpha   90.00
_cell.angle_beta   90.00
_cell.angle_gamma   90.00
#
_symmetry.space_group_name_H-M   'P 1'
#
loop_
_entity.id
_entity.type
_entity.pdbx_description
1 polymer ?
#
loop_
_entity_poly.entity_id
_entity_poly.type
_entity_poly.pdbx_seq_one_letter_code
_entity_poly.pdbx_strand_id
1 'polypeptide(L)' 'MAKGDDALAGRQERDIPSHRFEPQTTDKHIYFQGEYISIYNETTKHQFLLETEIRECKRFEVPKGYSVYIRAATLVYWDV' A
#
# COMPACT_ATOMS: atom_id res chain seq x y z
N MET A 1 17.78 -6.33 -1.36
CA MET A 1 16.79 -5.30 -1.03
C MET A 1 15.69 -5.96 -0.24
N ALA A 2 15.18 -5.30 0.79
CA ALA A 2 14.03 -5.82 1.52
C ALA A 2 12.77 -5.63 0.68
N LYS A 3 11.79 -6.50 0.89
CA LYS A 3 10.50 -6.44 0.21
C LYS A 3 9.78 -5.15 0.60
N GLY A 4 9.27 -4.42 -0.39
CA GLY A 4 8.68 -3.09 -0.23
C GLY A 4 9.65 -1.94 -0.43
N ASP A 5 10.98 -2.17 -0.46
CA ASP A 5 11.97 -1.08 -0.61
C ASP A 5 11.88 -0.43 -2.00
N ASP A 6 11.65 -1.22 -3.06
CA ASP A 6 11.50 -0.69 -4.41
C ASP A 6 10.24 0.15 -4.52
N ALA A 7 9.13 -0.37 -4.00
CA ALA A 7 7.87 0.36 -3.94
C ALA A 7 8.01 1.69 -3.20
N LEU A 8 8.65 1.70 -2.02
CA LEU A 8 8.87 2.92 -1.22
C LEU A 8 9.78 3.93 -1.91
N ALA A 9 10.67 3.48 -2.78
CA ALA A 9 11.51 4.34 -3.61
C ALA A 9 10.82 4.79 -4.91
N GLY A 10 9.51 4.56 -5.05
CA GLY A 10 8.70 4.92 -6.21
C GLY A 10 8.93 4.04 -7.44
N ARG A 11 9.67 2.94 -7.30
CA ARG A 11 9.87 1.96 -8.36
C ARG A 11 8.78 0.90 -8.28
N GLN A 12 8.34 0.43 -9.44
CA GLN A 12 7.39 -0.67 -9.54
C GLN A 12 7.97 -1.95 -8.92
N GLU A 13 7.31 -2.46 -7.88
CA GLU A 13 7.61 -3.76 -7.30
C GLU A 13 6.45 -4.73 -7.61
N ARG A 14 6.78 -5.96 -7.99
CA ARG A 14 5.83 -6.93 -8.57
C ARG A 14 5.83 -8.24 -7.79
N ASP A 15 4.74 -8.98 -7.95
CA ASP A 15 4.58 -10.35 -7.45
C ASP A 15 4.84 -10.48 -5.94
N ILE A 16 4.37 -9.50 -5.15
CA ILE A 16 4.54 -9.49 -3.69
C ILE A 16 3.42 -10.29 -3.02
N PRO A 17 3.71 -11.39 -2.29
CA PRO A 17 2.65 -12.20 -1.67
C PRO A 17 1.83 -11.46 -0.61
N SER A 18 2.49 -10.64 0.21
CA SER A 18 1.84 -9.75 1.19
C SER A 18 2.85 -8.82 1.82
N HIS A 19 2.54 -7.55 2.08
CA HIS A 19 3.48 -6.67 2.78
C HIS A 19 2.73 -5.63 3.60
N ARG A 20 3.34 -5.18 4.70
CA ARG A 20 2.85 -4.06 5.49
C ARG A 20 3.85 -2.93 5.37
N PHE A 21 3.43 -1.83 4.77
CA PHE A 21 4.15 -0.57 4.79
C PHE A 21 3.82 0.17 6.08
N GLU A 22 4.87 0.65 6.74
CA GLU A 22 4.73 1.44 7.96
C GLU A 22 4.05 2.78 7.70
N PRO A 23 3.40 3.37 8.74
CA PRO A 23 2.81 4.69 8.65
C PRO A 23 3.78 5.76 8.15
N GLN A 24 3.31 6.57 7.21
CA GLN A 24 4.08 7.68 6.66
C GLN A 24 3.85 8.97 7.47
N THR A 25 4.82 9.90 7.46
CA THR A 25 4.73 11.19 8.18
C THR A 25 3.96 12.27 7.42
N THR A 26 3.71 12.06 6.12
CA THR A 26 2.93 12.93 5.24
C THR A 26 1.84 12.12 4.57
N ASP A 27 0.81 12.81 4.08
CA ASP A 27 -0.16 12.19 3.19
C ASP A 27 0.55 11.78 1.90
N LYS A 28 0.24 10.58 1.40
CA LYS A 28 0.88 9.99 0.21
C LYS A 28 -0.14 9.25 -0.65
N HIS A 29 0.31 8.86 -1.83
CA HIS A 29 -0.44 7.98 -2.70
C HIS A 29 0.32 6.67 -2.93
N ILE A 30 -0.43 5.58 -2.92
CA ILE A 30 0.07 4.27 -3.34
C ILE A 30 -0.69 3.83 -4.58
N TYR A 31 0.03 3.30 -5.55
CA TYR A 31 -0.53 2.65 -6.73
C TYR A 31 -0.48 1.15 -6.48
N PHE A 32 -1.62 0.48 -6.63
CA PHE A 32 -1.73 -0.93 -6.30
C PHE A 32 -2.62 -1.70 -7.30
N GLN A 33 -2.20 -2.92 -7.61
CA GLN A 33 -2.96 -3.95 -8.31
C GLN A 33 -2.72 -5.28 -7.59
N GLY A 34 -3.79 -6.00 -7.25
CA GLY A 34 -3.69 -7.26 -6.52
C GLY A 34 -5.00 -7.68 -5.83
N GLU A 35 -4.92 -8.67 -4.95
CA GLU A 35 -6.12 -9.24 -4.33
C GLU A 35 -6.68 -8.41 -3.18
N TYR A 36 -5.84 -7.72 -2.41
CA TYR A 36 -6.27 -7.06 -1.17
C TYR A 36 -5.38 -5.87 -0.83
N ILE A 37 -6.02 -4.76 -0.44
CA ILE A 37 -5.37 -3.61 0.20
C ILE A 37 -6.21 -3.15 1.40
N SER A 38 -5.54 -2.81 2.51
CA SER A 38 -6.14 -2.20 3.69
C SER A 38 -5.29 -1.03 4.16
N ILE A 39 -5.94 0.11 4.42
CA ILE A 39 -5.33 1.33 4.93
C ILE A 39 -5.90 1.58 6.33
N TYR A 40 -5.03 1.50 7.33
CA TYR A 40 -5.45 1.37 8.72
C TYR A 40 -4.56 2.19 9.66
N ASN A 41 -5.19 2.91 10.59
CA ASN A 41 -4.50 3.61 11.67
C ASN A 41 -4.53 2.75 12.94
N GLU A 42 -3.36 2.26 13.35
CA GLU A 42 -3.25 1.37 14.50
C GLU A 42 -3.48 2.07 15.84
N THR A 43 -3.24 3.37 15.93
CA THR A 43 -3.40 4.18 17.15
C THR A 43 -4.87 4.42 17.44
N THR A 44 -5.63 4.87 16.45
CA THR A 44 -7.06 5.20 16.61
C THR A 44 -7.96 4.01 16.33
N LYS A 45 -7.39 2.88 15.89
CA LYS A 45 -8.10 1.69 15.41
C LYS A 45 -9.05 1.96 14.24
N HIS A 46 -8.79 3.03 13.49
CA HIS A 46 -9.64 3.45 12.39
C HIS A 46 -9.25 2.77 11.07
N GLN A 47 -10.23 2.15 10.41
CA GLN A 47 -10.09 1.59 9.07
C GLN A 47 -10.53 2.62 8.04
N PHE A 48 -9.57 3.17 7.30
CA PHE A 48 -9.84 4.16 6.27
C PHE A 48 -10.32 3.52 4.97
N LEU A 49 -9.67 2.44 4.56
CA LEU A 49 -10.00 1.73 3.32
C LEU A 49 -9.78 0.23 3.50
N LEU A 50 -10.65 -0.56 2.88
CA LEU A 50 -10.41 -1.95 2.53
C LEU A 50 -11.01 -2.20 1.16
N GLU A 51 -10.20 -2.69 0.23
CA GLU A 51 -10.64 -3.06 -1.12
C GLU A 51 -10.04 -4.42 -1.49
N THR A 52 -10.78 -5.19 -2.29
CA THR A 52 -10.38 -6.52 -2.76
C THR A 52 -10.55 -6.65 -4.26
N GLU A 53 -9.83 -7.60 -4.88
CA GLU A 53 -9.90 -7.91 -6.30
C GLU A 53 -9.62 -6.69 -7.21
N ILE A 54 -8.52 -5.99 -6.94
CA ILE A 54 -8.09 -4.81 -7.71
C ILE A 54 -7.40 -5.29 -9.00
N ARG A 55 -8.22 -5.52 -10.02
CA ARG A 55 -7.79 -6.09 -11.33
C ARG A 55 -6.89 -5.16 -12.13
N GLU A 56 -7.04 -3.85 -11.98
CA GLU A 56 -6.26 -2.82 -12.65
C GLU A 56 -5.52 -1.95 -11.65
N CYS A 57 -4.37 -1.41 -12.05
CA CYS A 57 -3.59 -0.55 -11.17
C CYS A 57 -4.36 0.74 -10.83
N LYS A 58 -4.68 0.91 -9.56
CA LYS A 58 -5.47 2.04 -9.04
C LYS A 58 -4.67 2.84 -8.03
N ARG A 59 -4.91 4.15 -8.00
CA ARG A 59 -4.35 5.07 -7.02
C ARG A 59 -5.21 5.09 -5.76
N PHE A 60 -4.56 5.01 -4.60
CA PHE A 60 -5.18 5.12 -3.29
C PHE A 60 -4.51 6.22 -2.49
N GLU A 61 -5.32 7.04 -1.81
CA GLU A 61 -4.86 8.02 -0.84
C GLU A 61 -4.52 7.31 0.48
N VAL A 62 -3.35 7.62 1.03
CA VAL A 62 -2.86 7.12 2.31
C VAL A 62 -2.62 8.33 3.22
N PRO A 63 -3.54 8.62 4.15
CA PRO A 63 -3.34 9.72 5.07
C PRO A 63 -2.12 9.47 5.98
N LYS A 64 -1.47 10.53 6.43
CA LYS A 64 -0.36 10.45 7.38
C LYS A 64 -0.77 9.66 8.63
N GLY A 65 0.14 8.83 9.13
CA GLY A 65 -0.12 7.97 10.29
C GLY A 65 -0.94 6.71 9.99
N TYR A 66 -1.29 6.42 8.73
CA TYR A 66 -1.92 5.15 8.34
C TYR A 66 -0.90 4.19 7.75
N SER A 67 -0.96 2.94 8.21
CA SER A 67 -0.25 1.81 7.61
C SER A 67 -1.01 1.27 6.40
N VAL A 68 -0.29 0.60 5.50
CA VAL A 68 -0.90 -0.07 4.34
C VAL A 68 -0.53 -1.54 4.34
N TYR A 69 -1.53 -2.41 4.39
CA TYR A 69 -1.33 -3.86 4.25
C TYR A 69 -1.88 -4.34 2.90
N ILE A 70 -1.03 -5.01 2.13
CA ILE A 70 -1.35 -5.58 0.81
C ILE A 70 -1.22 -7.10 0.80
N ARG A 71 -1.99 -7.79 -0.05
CA ARG A 71 -1.81 -9.22 -0.37
C ARG A 71 -1.94 -9.49 -1.86
N ALA A 72 -1.18 -10.48 -2.32
CA ALA A 72 -1.06 -10.92 -3.71
C ALA A 72 -0.98 -9.73 -4.66
N ALA A 73 0.03 -8.88 -4.45
CA ALA A 73 0.27 -7.71 -5.25
C ALA A 73 0.88 -8.14 -6.59
N THR A 74 0.16 -7.88 -7.67
CA THR A 74 0.72 -7.95 -9.02
C THR A 74 1.66 -6.77 -9.25
N LEU A 75 1.30 -5.60 -8.72
CA LEU A 75 2.06 -4.36 -8.87
C LEU A 75 1.82 -3.43 -7.69
N VAL A 76 2.89 -2.85 -7.15
CA VAL A 76 2.81 -1.79 -6.14
C VAL A 76 3.96 -0.78 -6.26
N TYR A 77 3.67 0.50 -6.06
CA TYR A 77 4.67 1.56 -5.90
C TYR A 77 4.06 2.79 -5.24
N TRP A 78 4.89 3.62 -4.61
CA TRP A 78 4.47 4.88 -3.99
C TRP A 78 4.74 6.07 -4.91
N ASP A 79 3.92 7.11 -4.77
CA ASP A 79 4.24 8.43 -5.31
C ASP A 79 5.23 9.10 -4.33
N VAL A 80 6.46 9.36 -4.79
CA VAL A 80 7.60 9.80 -3.96
C VAL A 80 7.92 11.27 -4.08
#